data_AF-A0A520IQB0-F1
#
_entry.id   AF-A0A520IQB0-F1
#
_cell.length_a   1.000
_cell.length_b   1.000
_cell.length_c   1.000
_cell.angle_alpha   90.00
_cell.angle_beta   90.00
_cell.angle_gamma   90.00
#
_symmetry.space_group_name_H-M   'P 1'
#
loop_
_entity.id
_entity.type
_entity.pdbx_description
1 polymer ?
#
loop_
_entity_poly.entity_id
_entity_poly.type
_entity_poly.pdbx_seq_one_letter_code
_entity_poly.pdbx_strand_id
1 'polypeptide(L)'
;YRVGKAPVPPRTSVPFDPAIFDATSSTFYSALSNVDFRIGAGNAGAVAVRFRVAQHGYLRHVDFHIGSGLAGVYQAGNEFENLRFFGGRYGIMSEKTSPAWQFTLIDSEFQGQRNAAIREHEVDLTLVNVAIRDTPVGIEIDRGYSDSLWGKDVRFENVSRAGVIVSAENSVFTQIGFDNAVASNTPTFVRFRDSGKTVAGAGPRYRVSDFSYGLKLAGLGTIGDYATDIQMAPLARMPARRTPAIRAMPPVRDWANAHDLGVKGDDTTDDTAALQRAIDTHRVLYLPVGRYRVTDTIKLRPDSVLISLHPSLTHLYLPDETPAYMGVGGPKALLQSAKGGNAVVSGLGLWTGGVNPRATALLWKAGEASMVNDVKIQGGGGTLLTKGSPIGFGDPRARFDGQHPSIWVTDGGGGTFAAIWSPNTLASAGFHVSNTKTPGHVYELSAEHHYRAEIVLDNVENWEFLAPQTEQEVRDGVDAIST
;
A
#
# COMPACT_ATOMS: atom_id res chain seq x y z
N TYR A 1 -12.95 2.88 -26.97
CA TYR A 1 -14.02 3.59 -26.24
C TYR A 1 -13.96 5.07 -26.59
N ARG A 2 -15.07 5.69 -27.01
CA ARG A 2 -15.20 7.16 -26.97
C ARG A 2 -15.81 7.49 -25.62
N VAL A 3 -15.01 8.06 -24.73
CA VAL A 3 -15.50 8.53 -23.42
C VAL A 3 -16.53 9.64 -23.69
N GLY A 4 -17.70 9.56 -23.06
CA GLY A 4 -18.80 10.52 -23.24
C GLY A 4 -18.48 11.91 -22.68
N LYS A 5 -19.51 12.68 -22.30
CA LYS A 5 -19.30 13.90 -21.50
C LYS A 5 -18.82 13.54 -20.08
N ALA A 6 -17.98 14.37 -19.48
CA ALA A 6 -17.55 14.20 -18.09
C ALA A 6 -18.79 14.23 -17.17
N PRO A 7 -19.12 13.13 -16.48
CA PRO A 7 -20.35 13.06 -15.68
C PRO A 7 -20.23 13.91 -14.40
N VAL A 8 -19.02 14.03 -13.85
CA VAL A 8 -18.74 14.79 -12.63
C VAL A 8 -17.40 15.53 -12.80
N PRO A 9 -17.38 16.78 -13.28
CA PRO A 9 -16.14 17.54 -13.37
C PRO A 9 -15.69 18.03 -11.99
N PRO A 10 -14.37 18.06 -11.70
CA PRO A 10 -13.86 18.58 -10.44
C PRO A 10 -14.15 20.07 -10.34
N ARG A 11 -15.10 20.46 -9.47
CA ARG A 11 -15.44 21.88 -9.23
C ARG A 11 -14.28 22.71 -8.69
N THR A 12 -13.26 22.03 -8.15
CA THR A 12 -12.02 22.61 -7.62
C THR A 12 -10.93 22.80 -8.68
N SER A 13 -11.15 22.37 -9.93
CA SER A 13 -10.21 22.63 -11.03
C SER A 13 -10.12 24.13 -11.33
N VAL A 14 -8.90 24.63 -11.58
CA VAL A 14 -8.65 26.05 -11.86
C VAL A 14 -7.65 26.16 -13.04
N PRO A 15 -8.03 26.79 -14.18
CA PRO A 15 -9.39 27.24 -14.49
C PRO A 15 -10.37 26.05 -14.52
N PHE A 16 -11.63 26.30 -14.13
CA PHE A 16 -12.64 25.25 -14.16
C PHE A 16 -12.86 24.80 -15.60
N ASP A 17 -12.79 23.49 -15.83
CA ASP A 17 -13.06 22.87 -17.12
C ASP A 17 -14.08 21.72 -16.96
N PRO A 18 -15.32 21.88 -17.45
CA PRO A 18 -16.35 20.85 -17.36
C PRO A 18 -16.07 19.62 -18.24
N ALA A 19 -15.03 19.64 -19.07
CA ALA A 19 -14.58 18.49 -19.85
C ALA A 19 -13.57 17.59 -19.09
N ILE A 20 -13.01 18.07 -17.97
CA ILE A 20 -12.12 17.27 -17.14
C ILE A 20 -12.97 16.26 -16.35
N PHE A 21 -12.68 14.98 -16.52
CA PHE A 21 -13.26 13.93 -15.70
C PHE A 21 -12.64 13.95 -14.32
N ASP A 22 -13.47 13.87 -13.27
CA ASP A 22 -12.95 13.51 -11.96
C ASP A 22 -12.58 12.03 -11.91
N ALA A 23 -11.74 11.68 -10.93
CA ALA A 23 -11.35 10.31 -10.69
C ALA A 23 -12.58 9.42 -10.37
N THR A 24 -12.45 8.16 -10.76
CA THR A 24 -13.41 7.10 -10.52
C THR A 24 -12.73 5.96 -9.76
N SER A 25 -13.52 4.97 -9.33
CA SER A 25 -13.01 3.70 -8.80
C SER A 25 -12.12 2.92 -9.78
N SER A 26 -11.84 3.46 -10.99
CA SER A 26 -10.92 2.90 -11.98
C SER A 26 -9.72 3.80 -12.29
N THR A 27 -9.50 4.86 -11.52
CA THR A 27 -8.33 5.75 -11.67
C THR A 27 -7.12 5.15 -10.95
N PHE A 28 -6.59 4.08 -11.53
CA PHE A 28 -5.45 3.33 -10.99
C PHE A 28 -4.10 3.93 -11.39
N TYR A 29 -3.01 3.54 -10.72
CA TYR A 29 -1.61 3.83 -11.11
C TYR A 29 -1.24 5.30 -11.28
N SER A 30 -1.98 6.20 -10.62
CA SER A 30 -1.55 7.58 -10.53
C SER A 30 -0.40 7.66 -9.54
N ALA A 31 0.75 8.19 -9.95
CA ALA A 31 1.95 8.23 -9.13
C ALA A 31 2.64 9.58 -9.25
N LEU A 32 3.20 10.06 -8.14
CA LEU A 32 4.16 11.16 -8.12
C LEU A 32 5.24 10.87 -7.08
N SER A 33 6.50 11.07 -7.46
CA SER A 33 7.61 10.85 -6.55
C SER A 33 8.80 11.77 -6.84
N ASN A 34 9.55 12.13 -5.78
CA ASN A 34 10.75 12.98 -5.85
C ASN A 34 10.48 14.37 -6.44
N VAL A 35 9.33 14.97 -6.13
CA VAL A 35 8.94 16.32 -6.56
C VAL A 35 8.47 17.12 -5.35
N ASP A 36 9.26 18.10 -4.94
CA ASP A 36 8.93 19.00 -3.83
C ASP A 36 7.97 20.11 -4.25
N PHE A 37 7.12 20.53 -3.32
CA PHE A 37 6.16 21.60 -3.52
C PHE A 37 6.41 22.77 -2.57
N ARG A 38 6.25 24.00 -3.08
CA ARG A 38 6.26 25.21 -2.27
C ARG A 38 5.07 26.09 -2.63
N ILE A 39 4.23 26.37 -1.64
CA ILE A 39 3.12 27.32 -1.76
C ILE A 39 3.61 28.69 -1.26
N GLY A 40 3.54 29.70 -2.13
CA GLY A 40 3.93 31.07 -1.80
C GLY A 40 3.00 31.72 -0.78
N ALA A 41 3.47 32.78 -0.11
CA ALA A 41 2.67 33.56 0.82
C ALA A 41 1.40 34.14 0.16
N GLY A 42 0.32 34.31 0.93
CA GLY A 42 -0.95 34.88 0.47
C GLY A 42 -1.92 33.88 -0.17
N ASN A 43 -1.51 32.63 -0.38
CA ASN A 43 -2.31 31.60 -1.06
C ASN A 43 -3.11 30.73 -0.08
N ALA A 44 -3.97 31.32 0.75
CA ALA A 44 -4.63 30.62 1.86
C ALA A 44 -5.54 29.44 1.45
N GLY A 45 -6.02 29.42 0.20
CA GLY A 45 -6.84 28.34 -0.36
C GLY A 45 -6.07 27.30 -1.17
N ALA A 46 -4.75 27.46 -1.35
CA ALA A 46 -3.98 26.57 -2.20
C ALA A 46 -3.75 25.20 -1.56
N VAL A 47 -3.85 24.17 -2.40
CA VAL A 47 -3.45 22.79 -2.12
C VAL A 47 -2.37 22.41 -3.12
N ALA A 48 -1.30 21.73 -2.68
CA ALA A 48 -0.23 21.34 -3.58
C ALA A 48 -0.65 20.19 -4.52
N VAL A 49 -1.25 19.13 -3.96
CA VAL A 49 -1.73 17.98 -4.73
C VAL A 49 -3.15 17.61 -4.31
N ARG A 50 -4.06 17.51 -5.29
CA ARG A 50 -5.32 16.80 -5.11
C ARG A 50 -5.15 15.39 -5.65
N PHE A 51 -5.25 14.37 -4.80
CA PHE A 51 -4.83 13.01 -5.15
C PHE A 51 -5.96 11.98 -4.99
N ARG A 52 -7.15 12.32 -5.52
CA ARG A 52 -8.31 11.42 -5.50
C ARG A 52 -8.09 10.32 -6.54
N VAL A 53 -7.78 9.11 -6.09
CA VAL A 53 -7.41 7.98 -6.97
C VAL A 53 -8.01 6.67 -6.43
N ALA A 54 -7.85 5.57 -7.19
CA ALA A 54 -8.16 4.20 -6.77
C ALA A 54 -6.87 3.45 -6.39
N GLN A 55 -6.86 2.11 -6.38
CA GLN A 55 -5.73 1.31 -5.90
C GLN A 55 -4.44 1.59 -6.68
N HIS A 56 -3.34 1.26 -6.00
CA HIS A 56 -2.00 1.28 -6.56
C HIS A 56 -1.59 2.66 -7.08
N GLY A 57 -2.16 3.71 -6.49
CA GLY A 57 -1.72 5.09 -6.66
C GLY A 57 -0.97 5.58 -5.44
N TYR A 58 0.12 6.33 -5.65
CA TYR A 58 1.00 6.76 -4.57
C TYR A 58 1.60 8.16 -4.71
N LEU A 59 2.00 8.72 -3.57
CA LEU A 59 2.92 9.84 -3.44
C LEU A 59 4.13 9.40 -2.63
N ARG A 60 5.35 9.64 -3.11
CA ARG A 60 6.58 9.18 -2.41
C ARG A 60 7.73 10.18 -2.45
N HIS A 61 8.45 10.34 -1.34
CA HIS A 61 9.65 11.18 -1.28
C HIS A 61 9.38 12.62 -1.67
N VAL A 62 8.47 13.28 -0.95
CA VAL A 62 8.04 14.65 -1.26
C VAL A 62 8.09 15.55 -0.03
N ASP A 63 8.69 16.73 -0.19
CA ASP A 63 8.55 17.83 0.75
C ASP A 63 7.47 18.80 0.33
N PHE A 64 6.46 18.95 1.19
CA PHE A 64 5.41 19.95 1.06
C PHE A 64 5.72 21.15 1.96
N HIS A 65 6.26 22.21 1.37
CA HIS A 65 6.37 23.53 2.01
C HIS A 65 5.08 24.32 1.81
N ILE A 66 4.08 24.08 2.67
CA ILE A 66 2.70 24.56 2.52
C ILE A 66 2.57 26.03 2.94
N GLY A 67 3.34 26.49 3.93
CA GLY A 67 3.36 27.90 4.34
C GLY A 67 1.97 28.44 4.71
N SER A 68 1.46 29.44 4.01
CA SER A 68 0.11 29.99 4.24
C SER A 68 -1.03 29.13 3.64
N GLY A 69 -0.71 28.11 2.85
CA GLY A 69 -1.65 27.25 2.13
C GLY A 69 -2.66 26.51 3.00
N LEU A 70 -3.66 25.92 2.33
CA LEU A 70 -4.71 25.12 2.95
C LEU A 70 -4.16 23.75 3.35
N ALA A 71 -3.60 23.00 2.40
CA ALA A 71 -3.07 21.67 2.64
C ALA A 71 -1.92 21.31 1.69
N GLY A 72 -1.11 20.32 2.07
CA GLY A 72 -0.20 19.65 1.14
C GLY A 72 -1.01 18.75 0.20
N VAL A 73 -1.81 17.86 0.76
CA VAL A 73 -2.67 16.93 0.00
C VAL A 73 -4.15 17.13 0.35
N TYR A 74 -5.01 17.10 -0.68
CA TYR A 74 -6.46 17.02 -0.57
C TYR A 74 -6.99 15.75 -1.25
N GLN A 75 -7.94 15.05 -0.61
CA GLN A 75 -8.52 13.78 -1.06
C GLN A 75 -7.44 12.72 -1.28
N ALA A 76 -6.77 12.31 -0.22
CA ALA A 76 -5.69 11.31 -0.28
C ALA A 76 -6.20 9.93 -0.73
N GLY A 77 -5.32 9.16 -1.37
CA GLY A 77 -5.50 7.77 -1.80
C GLY A 77 -4.22 7.30 -2.53
N ASN A 78 -3.92 6.04 -2.74
CA ASN A 78 -4.20 4.95 -1.81
C ASN A 78 -3.06 4.80 -0.78
N GLU A 79 -1.80 4.95 -1.20
CA GLU A 79 -0.62 4.69 -0.36
C GLU A 79 0.40 5.83 -0.46
N PHE A 80 0.87 6.40 0.64
CA PHE A 80 1.91 7.43 0.65
C PHE A 80 3.13 7.05 1.51
N GLU A 81 4.34 7.22 0.97
CA GLU A 81 5.59 6.91 1.68
C GLU A 81 6.50 8.14 1.79
N ASN A 82 7.14 8.32 2.95
CA ASN A 82 8.24 9.27 3.10
C ASN A 82 7.89 10.71 2.68
N LEU A 83 6.77 11.23 3.20
CA LEU A 83 6.34 12.60 2.96
C LEU A 83 6.68 13.52 4.13
N ARG A 84 7.02 14.78 3.85
CA ARG A 84 7.28 15.79 4.90
C ARG A 84 6.44 17.04 4.68
N PHE A 85 5.63 17.41 5.67
CA PHE A 85 4.68 18.52 5.58
C PHE A 85 5.08 19.67 6.52
N PHE A 86 5.42 20.83 5.95
CA PHE A 86 5.88 22.02 6.68
C PHE A 86 4.87 23.17 6.57
N GLY A 87 4.32 23.58 7.72
CA GLY A 87 3.33 24.64 7.79
C GLY A 87 1.98 24.24 7.19
N GLY A 88 1.20 25.23 6.75
CA GLY A 88 -0.16 25.02 6.23
C GLY A 88 -1.24 25.04 7.31
N ARG A 89 -2.50 25.07 6.89
CA ARG A 89 -3.62 24.86 7.82
C ARG A 89 -3.69 23.39 8.22
N TYR A 90 -3.53 22.51 7.24
CA TYR A 90 -3.45 21.06 7.38
C TYR A 90 -2.24 20.53 6.59
N GLY A 91 -1.74 19.36 6.94
CA GLY A 91 -0.80 18.63 6.09
C GLY A 91 -1.59 17.84 5.04
N ILE A 92 -2.48 16.97 5.52
CA ILE A 92 -3.43 16.22 4.70
C ILE A 92 -4.86 16.60 5.10
N MET A 93 -5.70 16.83 4.10
CA MET A 93 -7.16 16.84 4.22
C MET A 93 -7.71 15.66 3.43
N SER A 94 -8.08 14.60 4.12
CA SER A 94 -8.69 13.45 3.46
C SER A 94 -10.18 13.68 3.23
N GLU A 95 -10.70 12.88 2.31
CA GLU A 95 -12.10 12.59 2.06
C GLU A 95 -12.14 11.10 1.73
N LYS A 96 -13.33 10.50 1.67
CA LYS A 96 -13.51 9.15 1.14
C LYS A 96 -12.72 8.97 -0.17
N THR A 97 -11.88 7.95 -0.22
CA THR A 97 -11.12 7.60 -1.43
C THR A 97 -12.10 7.35 -2.59
N SER A 98 -11.65 7.43 -3.84
CA SER A 98 -12.58 7.26 -4.96
C SER A 98 -13.41 5.96 -4.92
N PRO A 99 -12.86 4.83 -4.48
CA PRO A 99 -13.61 3.58 -4.29
C PRO A 99 -14.10 3.34 -2.86
N ALA A 100 -13.85 4.25 -1.92
CA ALA A 100 -14.11 4.07 -0.48
C ALA A 100 -13.33 2.92 0.16
N TRP A 101 -12.14 2.62 -0.37
CA TRP A 101 -11.15 1.79 0.32
C TRP A 101 -10.27 2.64 1.22
N GLN A 102 -9.51 1.98 2.07
CA GLN A 102 -8.62 2.60 3.03
C GLN A 102 -7.48 3.40 2.39
N PHE A 103 -6.77 4.15 3.22
CA PHE A 103 -5.58 4.89 2.83
C PHE A 103 -4.47 4.69 3.87
N THR A 104 -3.25 4.42 3.40
CA THR A 104 -2.08 4.21 4.25
C THR A 104 -1.03 5.30 4.08
N LEU A 105 -0.52 5.83 5.19
CA LEU A 105 0.60 6.78 5.24
C LEU A 105 1.77 6.19 6.04
N ILE A 106 2.92 6.08 5.40
CA ILE A 106 4.12 5.41 5.93
C ILE A 106 5.29 6.39 6.01
N ASP A 107 6.10 6.28 7.07
CA ASP A 107 7.41 6.96 7.23
C ASP A 107 7.37 8.48 7.03
N SER A 108 6.29 9.13 7.45
CA SER A 108 5.99 10.53 7.10
C SER A 108 6.02 11.47 8.31
N GLU A 109 6.29 12.76 8.06
CA GLU A 109 6.43 13.78 9.10
C GLU A 109 5.55 15.01 8.86
N PHE A 110 4.98 15.55 9.93
CA PHE A 110 4.19 16.77 9.96
C PHE A 110 4.80 17.75 10.97
N GLN A 111 4.96 19.00 10.55
CA GLN A 111 5.47 20.07 11.41
C GLN A 111 4.75 21.40 11.18
N GLY A 112 4.23 21.98 12.26
CA GLY A 112 3.81 23.39 12.26
C GLY A 112 2.47 23.67 11.60
N GLN A 113 1.59 22.68 11.49
CA GLN A 113 0.23 22.91 10.97
C GLN A 113 -0.57 23.80 11.94
N ARG A 114 -1.33 24.76 11.38
CA ARG A 114 -2.08 25.74 12.18
C ARG A 114 -3.33 25.18 12.85
N ASN A 115 -3.94 24.12 12.30
CA ASN A 115 -5.15 23.51 12.84
C ASN A 115 -4.90 22.06 13.30
N ALA A 116 -4.58 21.18 12.35
CA ALA A 116 -4.27 19.77 12.61
C ALA A 116 -3.24 19.26 11.60
N ALA A 117 -2.45 18.24 11.94
CA ALA A 117 -1.59 17.58 10.95
C ALA A 117 -2.42 16.89 9.87
N ILE A 118 -3.45 16.14 10.28
CA ILE A 118 -4.39 15.46 9.41
C ILE A 118 -5.82 15.83 9.82
N ARG A 119 -6.61 16.31 8.86
CA ARG A 119 -8.07 16.36 8.95
C ARG A 119 -8.61 15.13 8.23
N GLU A 120 -9.27 14.28 8.99
CA GLU A 120 -9.79 12.99 8.57
C GLU A 120 -11.30 13.12 8.24
N HIS A 121 -11.73 12.50 7.13
CA HIS A 121 -13.12 12.37 6.71
C HIS A 121 -13.36 11.08 5.90
N GLU A 122 -13.76 9.99 6.57
CA GLU A 122 -14.16 8.70 5.97
C GLU A 122 -13.10 8.07 5.04
N VAL A 123 -11.81 8.25 5.34
CA VAL A 123 -10.71 7.72 4.52
C VAL A 123 -10.25 6.33 4.96
N ASP A 124 -10.68 5.86 6.14
CA ASP A 124 -10.18 4.65 6.78
C ASP A 124 -8.64 4.69 6.90
N LEU A 125 -8.13 5.58 7.75
CA LEU A 125 -6.72 5.96 7.81
C LEU A 125 -5.84 4.93 8.55
N THR A 126 -4.78 4.46 7.89
CA THR A 126 -3.69 3.70 8.52
C THR A 126 -2.39 4.50 8.53
N LEU A 127 -1.72 4.57 9.69
CA LEU A 127 -0.44 5.26 9.86
C LEU A 127 0.64 4.28 10.32
N VAL A 128 1.82 4.33 9.69
CA VAL A 128 2.99 3.52 10.08
C VAL A 128 4.21 4.42 10.20
N ASN A 129 4.82 4.46 11.39
CA ASN A 129 6.02 5.28 11.67
C ASN A 129 5.84 6.77 11.30
N VAL A 130 4.71 7.34 11.69
CA VAL A 130 4.36 8.74 11.39
C VAL A 130 4.70 9.66 12.56
N ALA A 131 5.24 10.83 12.23
CA ALA A 131 5.61 11.86 13.19
C ALA A 131 4.77 13.11 13.06
N ILE A 132 4.29 13.63 14.18
CA ILE A 132 3.51 14.86 14.20
C ILE A 132 4.06 15.78 15.29
N ARG A 133 4.50 16.98 14.89
CA ARG A 133 5.07 17.96 15.82
C ARG A 133 4.55 19.38 15.65
N ASP A 134 4.56 20.13 16.75
CA ASP A 134 4.31 21.57 16.80
C ASP A 134 2.97 21.99 16.15
N THR A 135 1.90 21.26 16.44
CA THR A 135 0.55 21.48 15.90
C THR A 135 -0.49 21.45 17.02
N PRO A 136 -1.63 22.15 16.92
CA PRO A 136 -2.66 22.07 17.93
C PRO A 136 -3.27 20.67 18.05
N VAL A 137 -3.55 20.02 16.92
CA VAL A 137 -4.14 18.67 16.88
C VAL A 137 -3.27 17.78 15.99
N GLY A 138 -3.08 16.53 16.39
CA GLY A 138 -2.46 15.54 15.52
C GLY A 138 -3.43 15.15 14.40
N ILE A 139 -4.41 14.35 14.75
CA ILE A 139 -5.42 13.83 13.83
C ILE A 139 -6.80 14.30 14.30
N GLU A 140 -7.55 14.95 13.42
CA GLU A 140 -8.91 15.42 13.69
C GLU A 140 -9.89 14.69 12.80
N ILE A 141 -10.67 13.76 13.36
CA ILE A 141 -11.85 13.21 12.67
C ILE A 141 -12.89 14.31 12.58
N ASP A 142 -13.54 14.43 11.43
CA ASP A 142 -14.52 15.46 11.17
C ASP A 142 -15.75 15.41 12.09
N ARG A 143 -16.35 16.59 12.35
CA ARG A 143 -17.50 16.68 13.25
C ARG A 143 -18.70 15.97 12.64
N GLY A 144 -19.24 15.00 13.36
CA GLY A 144 -20.42 14.23 12.97
C GLY A 144 -20.12 13.07 12.03
N TYR A 145 -18.84 12.80 11.75
CA TYR A 145 -18.41 11.68 10.93
C TYR A 145 -17.74 10.61 11.78
N SER A 146 -17.97 9.36 11.40
CA SER A 146 -17.27 8.17 11.92
C SER A 146 -16.12 7.81 10.99
N ASP A 147 -15.08 7.18 11.52
CA ASP A 147 -13.96 6.66 10.72
C ASP A 147 -13.23 5.51 11.41
N SER A 148 -12.55 4.68 10.60
CA SER A 148 -11.62 3.65 11.07
C SER A 148 -10.18 4.14 11.00
N LEU A 149 -9.56 4.41 12.15
CA LEU A 149 -8.18 4.90 12.25
C LEU A 149 -7.29 3.89 12.97
N TRP A 150 -6.18 3.49 12.35
CA TRP A 150 -5.13 2.71 13.00
C TRP A 150 -3.77 3.41 12.91
N GLY A 151 -3.05 3.50 14.03
CA GLY A 151 -1.72 4.09 14.07
C GLY A 151 -0.67 3.21 14.75
N LYS A 152 0.33 2.74 14.00
CA LYS A 152 1.48 2.01 14.53
C LYS A 152 2.74 2.87 14.56
N ASP A 153 3.43 2.88 15.70
CA ASP A 153 4.67 3.66 15.92
C ASP A 153 4.48 5.18 15.69
N VAL A 154 3.29 5.71 15.98
CA VAL A 154 3.00 7.15 15.80
C VAL A 154 3.63 7.99 16.92
N ARG A 155 4.28 9.09 16.55
CA ARG A 155 4.98 9.98 17.49
C ARG A 155 4.39 11.38 17.49
N PHE A 156 3.93 11.83 18.65
CA PHE A 156 3.37 13.18 18.88
C PHE A 156 4.32 14.05 19.73
N GLU A 157 4.73 15.21 19.25
CA GLU A 157 5.62 16.12 20.00
C GLU A 157 5.08 17.54 20.01
N ASN A 158 4.88 18.13 21.18
CA ASN A 158 4.34 19.49 21.34
C ASN A 158 2.94 19.64 20.69
N VAL A 159 2.08 18.63 20.84
CA VAL A 159 0.71 18.69 20.33
C VAL A 159 -0.21 19.28 21.39
N SER A 160 -0.62 20.53 21.20
CA SER A 160 -1.08 21.38 22.32
C SER A 160 -2.54 21.16 22.76
N ARG A 161 -3.40 20.59 21.91
CA ARG A 161 -4.82 20.33 22.25
C ARG A 161 -5.14 18.86 22.41
N ALA A 162 -4.80 18.02 21.42
CA ALA A 162 -5.03 16.58 21.48
C ALA A 162 -4.19 15.85 20.43
N GLY A 163 -3.65 14.68 20.77
CA GLY A 163 -3.07 13.77 19.78
C GLY A 163 -4.12 13.38 18.72
N VAL A 164 -5.30 12.96 19.17
CA VAL A 164 -6.44 12.60 18.31
C VAL A 164 -7.73 13.22 18.85
N ILE A 165 -8.56 13.74 17.95
CA ILE A 165 -9.95 14.10 18.23
C ILE A 165 -10.87 13.08 17.54
N VAL A 166 -11.68 12.39 18.34
CA VAL A 166 -12.65 11.38 17.91
C VAL A 166 -14.04 12.02 17.82
N SER A 167 -14.83 11.64 16.81
CA SER A 167 -16.21 12.09 16.59
C SER A 167 -17.13 10.89 16.30
N ALA A 168 -18.44 11.11 16.37
CA ALA A 168 -19.44 10.06 16.15
C ALA A 168 -19.19 8.87 17.09
N GLU A 169 -19.07 9.19 18.37
CA GLU A 169 -18.92 8.20 19.44
C GLU A 169 -20.07 7.19 19.38
N ASN A 170 -19.76 5.91 19.60
CA ASN A 170 -20.70 4.79 19.62
C ASN A 170 -21.37 4.51 18.26
N SER A 171 -20.76 4.96 17.16
CA SER A 171 -21.02 4.42 15.83
C SER A 171 -20.26 3.12 15.62
N VAL A 172 -20.88 2.15 14.95
CA VAL A 172 -20.21 0.88 14.58
C VAL A 172 -19.05 1.12 13.60
N PHE A 173 -19.02 2.28 12.95
CA PHE A 173 -17.99 2.71 12.01
C PHE A 173 -16.89 3.56 12.64
N THR A 174 -16.97 3.87 13.95
CA THR A 174 -15.89 4.60 14.64
C THR A 174 -15.00 3.59 15.37
N GLN A 175 -13.88 3.22 14.74
CA GLN A 175 -12.93 2.25 15.27
C GLN A 175 -11.53 2.88 15.28
N ILE A 176 -11.01 3.19 16.47
CA ILE A 176 -9.76 3.95 16.62
C ILE A 176 -8.76 3.10 17.40
N GLY A 177 -7.55 2.91 16.87
CA GLY A 177 -6.52 2.14 17.54
C GLY A 177 -5.11 2.69 17.36
N PHE A 178 -4.26 2.45 18.37
CA PHE A 178 -2.84 2.74 18.30
C PHE A 178 -2.01 1.60 18.90
N ASP A 179 -0.99 1.17 18.17
CA ASP A 179 0.06 0.25 18.61
C ASP A 179 1.37 1.04 18.77
N ASN A 180 1.89 1.08 20.00
CA ASN A 180 3.15 1.73 20.34
C ASN A 180 3.25 3.21 19.91
N ALA A 181 2.24 4.02 20.22
CA ALA A 181 2.37 5.47 20.10
C ALA A 181 3.26 6.05 21.21
N VAL A 182 4.01 7.11 20.91
CA VAL A 182 4.81 7.84 21.90
C VAL A 182 4.52 9.33 21.82
N ALA A 183 4.56 10.00 22.97
CA ALA A 183 4.23 11.41 23.01
C ALA A 183 5.10 12.19 23.99
N SER A 184 5.37 13.45 23.66
CA SER A 184 5.98 14.43 24.57
C SER A 184 5.29 15.78 24.46
N ASN A 185 5.03 16.42 25.60
CA ASN A 185 4.33 17.71 25.67
C ASN A 185 2.97 17.69 24.94
N THR A 186 2.26 16.56 25.06
CA THR A 186 0.93 16.33 24.51
C THR A 186 0.00 15.98 25.68
N PRO A 187 -0.60 16.96 26.36
CA PRO A 187 -1.29 16.73 27.65
C PRO A 187 -2.56 15.87 27.50
N THR A 188 -3.18 15.86 26.32
CA THR A 188 -4.34 15.03 26.00
C THR A 188 -3.97 14.10 24.85
N PHE A 189 -4.01 12.80 25.07
CA PHE A 189 -3.78 11.83 24.02
C PHE A 189 -5.01 11.76 23.10
N VAL A 190 -6.19 11.49 23.67
CA VAL A 190 -7.46 11.41 22.94
C VAL A 190 -8.48 12.36 23.54
N ARG A 191 -9.21 13.07 22.68
CA ARG A 191 -10.39 13.84 23.04
C ARG A 191 -11.60 13.33 22.26
N PHE A 192 -12.64 12.96 22.99
CA PHE A 192 -13.93 12.57 22.46
C PHE A 192 -14.82 13.81 22.30
N ARG A 193 -15.20 14.13 21.06
CA ARG A 193 -15.84 15.41 20.73
C ARG A 193 -17.26 15.52 21.28
N ASP A 194 -18.02 14.44 21.26
CA ASP A 194 -19.46 14.46 21.51
C ASP A 194 -19.75 14.40 23.02
N SER A 195 -19.04 13.53 23.73
CA SER A 195 -19.13 13.42 25.20
C SER A 195 -18.25 14.42 25.96
N GLY A 196 -17.24 14.99 25.29
CA GLY A 196 -16.22 15.82 25.93
C GLY A 196 -15.22 15.05 26.79
N LYS A 197 -15.31 13.72 26.84
CA LYS A 197 -14.36 12.87 27.58
C LYS A 197 -12.94 13.03 27.01
N THR A 198 -11.95 12.85 27.87
CA THR A 198 -10.55 12.91 27.47
C THR A 198 -9.76 11.76 28.08
N VAL A 199 -8.71 11.35 27.37
CA VAL A 199 -7.65 10.48 27.85
C VAL A 199 -6.41 11.34 28.02
N ALA A 200 -6.04 11.62 29.26
CA ALA A 200 -4.86 12.42 29.59
C ALA A 200 -3.56 11.64 29.30
N GLY A 201 -2.50 12.35 28.95
CA GLY A 201 -1.16 11.78 28.86
C GLY A 201 -0.57 11.45 30.24
N ALA A 202 0.21 10.38 30.34
CA ALA A 202 0.87 9.94 31.57
C ALA A 202 2.15 10.77 31.83
N GLY A 203 1.98 12.05 32.16
CA GLY A 203 3.08 12.99 32.40
C GLY A 203 3.61 13.68 31.14
N PRO A 204 4.77 14.37 31.22
CA PRO A 204 5.28 15.19 30.11
C PRO A 204 5.75 14.36 28.91
N ARG A 205 6.05 13.07 29.12
CA ARG A 205 6.45 12.10 28.08
C ARG A 205 5.86 10.74 28.44
N TYR A 206 5.29 10.04 27.48
CA TYR A 206 4.65 8.75 27.71
C TYR A 206 4.65 7.86 26.47
N ARG A 207 4.48 6.56 26.68
CA ARG A 207 4.19 5.56 25.65
C ARG A 207 2.78 5.04 25.87
N VAL A 208 2.03 4.93 24.79
CA VAL A 208 0.79 4.16 24.69
C VAL A 208 1.16 2.86 23.98
N SER A 209 1.32 1.78 24.72
CA SER A 209 1.67 0.49 24.11
C SER A 209 0.49 -0.11 23.36
N ASP A 210 -0.72 0.13 23.86
CA ASP A 210 -1.96 -0.29 23.25
C ASP A 210 -3.05 0.74 23.57
N PHE A 211 -3.85 1.10 22.56
CA PHE A 211 -5.07 1.86 22.72
C PHE A 211 -6.09 1.37 21.70
N SER A 212 -7.32 1.22 22.14
CA SER A 212 -8.44 0.99 21.22
C SER A 212 -9.73 1.60 21.76
N TYR A 213 -10.46 2.28 20.89
CA TYR A 213 -11.83 2.73 21.10
C TYR A 213 -12.70 2.20 19.96
N GLY A 214 -13.86 1.64 20.29
CA GLY A 214 -14.80 1.16 19.29
C GLY A 214 -15.70 0.06 19.83
N LEU A 215 -16.33 -0.67 18.92
CA LEU A 215 -17.22 -1.79 19.26
C LEU A 215 -16.36 -3.02 19.60
N LYS A 216 -16.50 -3.53 20.82
CA LYS A 216 -15.75 -4.70 21.29
C LYS A 216 -16.67 -5.90 21.46
N LEU A 217 -16.18 -7.07 21.06
CA LEU A 217 -16.82 -8.35 21.31
C LEU A 217 -15.99 -9.11 22.36
N ALA A 218 -16.63 -9.51 23.46
CA ALA A 218 -15.97 -10.27 24.53
C ALA A 218 -15.69 -11.74 24.11
N GLY A 219 -16.44 -12.25 23.12
CA GLY A 219 -16.24 -13.57 22.56
C GLY A 219 -17.23 -13.89 21.44
N LEU A 220 -17.13 -15.09 20.89
CA LEU A 220 -18.06 -15.58 19.88
C LEU A 220 -19.49 -15.62 20.42
N GLY A 221 -20.45 -15.10 19.65
CA GLY A 221 -21.87 -15.11 20.01
C GLY A 221 -22.30 -14.06 21.04
N THR A 222 -21.42 -13.16 21.48
CA THR A 222 -21.77 -12.07 22.42
C THR A 222 -22.21 -10.81 21.68
N ILE A 223 -23.21 -10.08 22.20
CA ILE A 223 -23.52 -8.73 21.73
C ILE A 223 -22.36 -7.81 22.11
N GLY A 224 -21.87 -7.02 21.16
CA GLY A 224 -20.78 -6.08 21.40
C GLY A 224 -21.20 -4.85 22.19
N ASP A 225 -20.24 -4.23 22.87
CA ASP A 225 -20.40 -2.96 23.59
C ASP A 225 -19.25 -2.01 23.25
N TYR A 226 -19.48 -0.70 23.37
CA TYR A 226 -18.48 0.31 23.09
C TYR A 226 -17.60 0.55 24.30
N ALA A 227 -16.28 0.41 24.12
CA ALA A 227 -15.33 0.61 25.20
C ALA A 227 -14.03 1.25 24.71
N THR A 228 -13.31 1.83 25.68
CA THR A 228 -11.96 2.37 25.49
C THR A 228 -11.00 1.54 26.33
N ASP A 229 -10.08 0.84 25.69
CA ASP A 229 -8.96 0.17 26.35
C ASP A 229 -7.69 0.96 26.15
N ILE A 230 -6.86 1.04 27.19
CA ILE A 230 -5.59 1.75 27.11
C ILE A 230 -4.54 1.16 28.04
N GLN A 231 -3.34 1.02 27.50
CA GLN A 231 -2.12 0.75 28.23
C GLN A 231 -1.14 1.90 27.99
N MET A 232 -0.90 2.71 29.03
CA MET A 232 -0.04 3.88 28.96
C MET A 232 0.94 3.92 30.13
N ALA A 233 2.20 4.27 29.86
CA ALA A 233 3.23 4.43 30.87
C ALA A 233 4.06 5.70 30.65
N PRO A 234 4.51 6.40 31.72
CA PRO A 234 5.41 7.53 31.60
C PRO A 234 6.78 7.12 31.05
N LEU A 235 7.46 8.06 30.38
CA LEU A 235 8.81 7.88 29.85
C LEU A 235 9.80 8.86 30.48
N ALA A 236 10.96 8.34 30.91
CA ALA A 236 12.05 9.18 31.39
C ALA A 236 12.73 10.00 30.26
N ARG A 237 12.71 9.48 29.03
CA ARG A 237 13.16 10.15 27.81
C ARG A 237 12.40 9.61 26.60
N MET A 238 12.27 10.41 25.56
CA MET A 238 11.72 9.92 24.30
C MET A 238 12.66 8.89 23.67
N PRO A 239 12.14 7.81 23.06
CA PRO A 239 12.97 6.89 22.30
C PRO A 239 13.54 7.58 21.05
N ALA A 240 14.59 6.98 20.49
CA ALA A 240 15.06 7.35 19.15
C ALA A 240 13.94 7.16 18.12
N ARG A 241 14.05 7.87 16.99
CA ARG A 241 13.20 7.60 15.83
C ARG A 241 13.37 6.15 15.39
N ARG A 242 12.27 5.50 15.02
CA ARG A 242 12.33 4.19 14.37
C ARG A 242 13.04 4.34 13.02
N THR A 243 13.70 3.27 12.59
CA THR A 243 14.13 3.15 11.20
C THR A 243 12.89 3.14 10.30
N PRO A 244 12.97 3.69 9.08
CA PRO A 244 11.88 3.62 8.11
C PRO A 244 11.37 2.18 7.92
N ALA A 245 10.04 2.03 7.83
CA ALA A 245 9.37 0.77 7.53
C ALA A 245 9.61 0.35 6.07
N ILE A 246 9.70 1.34 5.17
CA ILE A 246 10.11 1.13 3.78
C ILE A 246 11.60 1.40 3.63
N ARG A 247 12.32 0.39 3.15
CA ARG A 247 13.76 0.48 2.95
C ARG A 247 14.08 1.40 1.77
N ALA A 248 15.07 2.27 1.94
CA ALA A 248 15.59 3.09 0.84
C ALA A 248 16.21 2.25 -0.28
N MET A 249 15.92 2.63 -1.53
CA MET A 249 16.52 2.02 -2.72
C MET A 249 18.01 2.38 -2.85
N PRO A 250 18.85 1.52 -3.46
CA PRO A 250 20.22 1.87 -3.80
C PRO A 250 20.26 3.13 -4.68
N PRO A 251 21.32 3.97 -4.58
CA PRO A 251 21.43 5.16 -5.41
C PRO A 251 21.50 4.80 -6.90
N VAL A 252 20.93 5.65 -7.76
CA VAL A 252 20.82 5.42 -9.22
C VAL A 252 22.16 5.07 -9.88
N ARG A 253 23.27 5.62 -9.38
CA ARG A 253 24.62 5.32 -9.89
C ARG A 253 25.02 3.84 -9.81
N ASP A 254 24.37 3.07 -8.95
CA ASP A 254 24.65 1.64 -8.76
C ASP A 254 23.81 0.77 -9.72
N TRP A 255 22.87 1.36 -10.48
CA TRP A 255 21.91 0.62 -11.28
C TRP A 255 22.51 0.23 -12.63
N ALA A 256 22.53 -1.07 -12.92
CA ALA A 256 22.82 -1.57 -14.27
C ALA A 256 21.54 -1.59 -15.10
N ASN A 257 21.55 -0.99 -16.29
CA ASN A 257 20.41 -1.02 -17.20
C ASN A 257 20.37 -2.38 -17.94
N ALA A 258 19.25 -3.09 -17.84
CA ALA A 258 19.07 -4.39 -18.47
C ALA A 258 19.27 -4.38 -20.00
N HIS A 259 18.93 -3.29 -20.68
CA HIS A 259 19.10 -3.18 -22.13
C HIS A 259 20.57 -3.16 -22.56
N ASP A 260 21.43 -2.52 -21.76
CA ASP A 260 22.88 -2.51 -22.00
C ASP A 260 23.51 -3.90 -21.81
N LEU A 261 22.81 -4.79 -21.10
CA LEU A 261 23.20 -6.17 -20.84
C LEU A 261 22.58 -7.17 -21.84
N GLY A 262 21.88 -6.68 -22.85
CA GLY A 262 21.32 -7.48 -23.95
C GLY A 262 19.90 -8.01 -23.72
N VAL A 263 19.25 -7.66 -22.59
CA VAL A 263 17.83 -7.92 -22.37
C VAL A 263 17.01 -6.98 -23.25
N LYS A 264 16.00 -7.47 -23.98
CA LYS A 264 15.31 -6.68 -25.01
C LYS A 264 14.07 -5.95 -24.52
N GLY A 265 13.21 -6.62 -23.74
CA GLY A 265 11.94 -6.04 -23.30
C GLY A 265 11.00 -5.65 -24.44
N ASP A 266 11.13 -6.29 -25.61
CA ASP A 266 10.48 -5.90 -26.87
C ASP A 266 9.17 -6.65 -27.16
N ASP A 267 8.64 -7.39 -26.19
CA ASP A 267 7.44 -8.23 -26.28
C ASP A 267 7.53 -9.43 -27.25
N THR A 268 8.72 -9.74 -27.77
CA THR A 268 8.90 -10.80 -28.78
C THR A 268 10.09 -11.71 -28.48
N THR A 269 11.24 -11.14 -28.12
CA THR A 269 12.46 -11.86 -27.83
C THR A 269 12.30 -12.65 -26.53
N ASP A 270 12.78 -13.88 -26.53
CA ASP A 270 12.92 -14.66 -25.30
C ASP A 270 14.07 -14.13 -24.45
N ASP A 271 13.72 -13.34 -23.43
CA ASP A 271 14.69 -12.69 -22.55
C ASP A 271 15.18 -13.61 -21.42
N THR A 272 14.71 -14.86 -21.33
CA THR A 272 14.97 -15.73 -20.17
C THR A 272 16.46 -15.84 -19.84
N ALA A 273 17.29 -16.19 -20.82
CA ALA A 273 18.72 -16.40 -20.61
C ALA A 273 19.50 -15.09 -20.42
N ALA A 274 19.09 -14.02 -21.11
CA ALA A 274 19.73 -12.71 -20.99
C ALA A 274 19.43 -12.08 -19.64
N LEU A 275 18.17 -12.10 -19.21
CA LEU A 275 17.73 -11.57 -17.92
C LEU A 275 18.31 -12.37 -16.76
N GLN A 276 18.34 -13.71 -16.83
CA GLN A 276 18.98 -14.51 -15.78
C GLN A 276 20.46 -14.17 -15.65
N ARG A 277 21.20 -14.03 -16.77
CA ARG A 277 22.61 -13.63 -16.75
C ARG A 277 22.81 -12.21 -16.20
N ALA A 278 21.94 -11.28 -16.59
CA ALA A 278 21.98 -9.90 -16.11
C ALA A 278 21.78 -9.85 -14.60
N ILE A 279 20.83 -10.64 -14.07
CA ILE A 279 20.70 -10.90 -12.64
C ILE A 279 22.03 -11.49 -12.16
N ASP A 280 22.40 -12.71 -12.51
CA ASP A 280 23.59 -13.41 -11.96
C ASP A 280 24.88 -12.56 -11.85
N THR A 281 25.07 -11.62 -12.78
CA THR A 281 26.26 -10.75 -12.84
C THR A 281 26.11 -9.37 -12.17
N HIS A 282 24.89 -8.90 -11.90
CA HIS A 282 24.66 -7.56 -11.35
C HIS A 282 23.77 -7.60 -10.10
N ARG A 283 24.20 -6.84 -9.07
CA ARG A 283 23.43 -6.71 -7.84
C ARG A 283 22.13 -5.96 -8.04
N VAL A 284 22.24 -4.75 -8.58
CA VAL A 284 21.14 -3.81 -8.78
C VAL A 284 20.87 -3.71 -10.27
N LEU A 285 19.71 -4.22 -10.68
CA LEU A 285 19.30 -4.29 -12.09
C LEU A 285 18.05 -3.43 -12.28
N TYR A 286 18.16 -2.43 -13.15
CA TYR A 286 17.06 -1.61 -13.60
C TYR A 286 16.49 -2.17 -14.91
N LEU A 287 15.18 -2.40 -14.93
CA LEU A 287 14.41 -2.77 -16.10
C LEU A 287 13.67 -1.52 -16.59
N PRO A 288 14.05 -0.96 -17.75
CA PRO A 288 13.29 0.08 -18.41
C PRO A 288 11.86 -0.35 -18.74
N VAL A 289 11.01 0.62 -19.10
CA VAL A 289 9.67 0.32 -19.64
C VAL A 289 9.81 -0.66 -20.81
N GLY A 290 9.04 -1.75 -20.76
CA GLY A 290 9.16 -2.85 -21.70
C GLY A 290 8.38 -4.09 -21.27
N ARG A 291 8.25 -5.04 -22.19
CA ARG A 291 7.62 -6.34 -21.95
C ARG A 291 8.64 -7.44 -22.14
N TYR A 292 9.07 -8.01 -21.03
CA TYR A 292 10.11 -9.01 -20.93
C TYR A 292 9.48 -10.41 -20.97
N ARG A 293 9.49 -11.00 -22.16
CA ARG A 293 8.95 -12.34 -22.40
C ARG A 293 9.95 -13.38 -21.88
N VAL A 294 9.50 -14.27 -21.00
CA VAL A 294 10.31 -15.39 -20.49
C VAL A 294 9.56 -16.71 -20.59
N THR A 295 10.28 -17.83 -20.67
CA THR A 295 9.72 -19.18 -20.82
C THR A 295 10.13 -20.13 -19.69
N ASP A 296 10.89 -19.64 -18.70
CA ASP A 296 11.25 -20.38 -17.50
C ASP A 296 11.33 -19.42 -16.30
N THR A 297 11.50 -19.97 -15.10
CA THR A 297 11.60 -19.22 -13.84
C THR A 297 12.83 -18.31 -13.87
N ILE A 298 12.62 -17.03 -13.59
CA ILE A 298 13.69 -16.07 -13.28
C ILE A 298 14.01 -16.16 -11.80
N LYS A 299 15.26 -16.48 -11.48
CA LYS A 299 15.73 -16.68 -10.10
C LYS A 299 16.57 -15.49 -9.65
N LEU A 300 16.19 -14.92 -8.53
CA LEU A 300 16.96 -13.88 -7.85
C LEU A 300 18.05 -14.52 -6.99
N ARG A 301 19.20 -13.85 -6.89
CA ARG A 301 20.21 -14.14 -5.88
C ARG A 301 19.71 -13.69 -4.49
N PRO A 302 20.38 -14.10 -3.40
CA PRO A 302 20.04 -13.62 -2.06
C PRO A 302 20.01 -12.10 -1.92
N ASP A 303 20.80 -11.36 -2.71
CA ASP A 303 20.99 -9.91 -2.58
C ASP A 303 20.51 -9.08 -3.77
N SER A 304 19.78 -9.71 -4.71
CA SER A 304 19.27 -9.04 -5.92
C SER A 304 18.38 -7.86 -5.58
N VAL A 305 18.58 -6.75 -6.29
CA VAL A 305 17.68 -5.60 -6.29
C VAL A 305 17.19 -5.41 -7.72
N LEU A 306 15.92 -5.74 -7.96
CA LEU A 306 15.25 -5.60 -9.24
C LEU A 306 14.38 -4.35 -9.21
N ILE A 307 14.66 -3.39 -10.09
CA ILE A 307 14.02 -2.08 -10.08
C ILE A 307 13.32 -1.85 -11.41
N SER A 308 12.05 -1.50 -11.33
CA SER A 308 11.23 -0.96 -12.40
C SER A 308 10.51 0.27 -11.84
N LEU A 309 9.91 1.09 -12.70
CA LEU A 309 9.32 2.36 -12.26
C LEU A 309 7.83 2.47 -12.61
N HIS A 310 7.24 1.42 -13.18
CA HIS A 310 5.84 1.45 -13.60
C HIS A 310 5.30 0.03 -13.82
N PRO A 311 4.58 -0.58 -12.86
CA PRO A 311 4.17 -1.98 -12.94
C PRO A 311 3.13 -2.27 -14.04
N SER A 312 2.47 -1.24 -14.58
CA SER A 312 1.57 -1.39 -15.75
C SER A 312 2.23 -1.15 -17.11
N LEU A 313 3.49 -0.71 -17.16
CA LEU A 313 4.25 -0.49 -18.40
C LEU A 313 5.52 -1.34 -18.48
N THR A 314 5.95 -1.91 -17.35
CA THR A 314 7.13 -2.79 -17.24
C THR A 314 6.66 -4.16 -16.77
N HIS A 315 6.63 -5.13 -17.68
CA HIS A 315 6.08 -6.46 -17.39
C HIS A 315 7.13 -7.54 -17.57
N LEU A 316 7.28 -8.41 -16.57
CA LEU A 316 7.86 -9.73 -16.75
C LEU A 316 6.72 -10.73 -16.97
N TYR A 317 6.75 -11.51 -18.05
CA TYR A 317 5.60 -12.36 -18.37
C TYR A 317 5.92 -13.70 -19.03
N LEU A 318 5.00 -14.65 -18.83
CA LEU A 318 4.95 -15.95 -19.52
C LEU A 318 3.99 -15.89 -20.72
N PRO A 319 4.40 -16.37 -21.90
CA PRO A 319 3.47 -16.74 -22.95
C PRO A 319 2.48 -17.81 -22.47
N ASP A 320 1.29 -17.84 -23.05
CA ASP A 320 0.38 -18.97 -22.88
C ASP A 320 1.00 -20.28 -23.38
N GLU A 321 0.59 -21.38 -22.76
CA GLU A 321 1.04 -22.74 -23.12
C GLU A 321 2.57 -22.89 -23.02
N THR A 322 3.22 -22.14 -22.12
CA THR A 322 4.67 -22.26 -21.92
C THR A 322 4.99 -23.67 -21.43
N PRO A 323 5.77 -24.48 -22.17
CA PRO A 323 5.88 -25.92 -21.94
C PRO A 323 6.25 -26.32 -20.50
N ALA A 324 7.11 -25.53 -19.84
CA ALA A 324 7.56 -25.80 -18.47
C ALA A 324 6.48 -25.61 -17.39
N TYR A 325 5.38 -24.92 -17.72
CA TYR A 325 4.27 -24.59 -16.82
C TYR A 325 3.00 -25.38 -17.13
N MET A 326 3.04 -26.24 -18.15
CA MET A 326 1.93 -27.12 -18.53
C MET A 326 1.92 -28.42 -17.73
N GLY A 327 0.80 -29.13 -17.81
CA GLY A 327 0.60 -30.46 -17.22
C GLY A 327 0.28 -30.44 -15.74
N VAL A 328 0.26 -31.63 -15.14
CA VAL A 328 0.02 -31.83 -13.71
C VAL A 328 1.33 -31.71 -12.95
N GLY A 329 1.34 -30.93 -11.88
CA GLY A 329 2.49 -30.81 -11.00
C GLY A 329 2.32 -29.71 -9.98
N GLY A 330 3.31 -29.57 -9.10
CA GLY A 330 3.35 -28.49 -8.14
C GLY A 330 3.60 -27.11 -8.78
N PRO A 331 3.48 -26.04 -7.97
CA PRO A 331 3.72 -24.67 -8.36
C PRO A 331 5.09 -24.49 -9.02
N LYS A 332 5.14 -23.62 -10.02
CA LYS A 332 6.37 -23.15 -10.66
C LYS A 332 6.29 -21.63 -10.77
N ALA A 333 7.32 -20.98 -10.23
CA ALA A 333 7.37 -19.54 -10.15
C ALA A 333 7.73 -18.90 -11.49
N LEU A 334 7.10 -17.77 -11.82
CA LEU A 334 7.63 -16.83 -12.81
C LEU A 334 8.87 -16.13 -12.25
N LEU A 335 8.73 -15.44 -11.12
CA LEU A 335 9.84 -14.83 -10.39
C LEU A 335 10.02 -15.52 -9.03
N GLN A 336 11.24 -15.95 -8.73
CA GLN A 336 11.55 -16.65 -7.48
C GLN A 336 12.71 -15.99 -6.74
N SER A 337 12.54 -15.73 -5.44
CA SER A 337 13.64 -15.30 -4.59
C SER A 337 14.49 -16.46 -4.06
N ALA A 338 15.75 -16.18 -3.72
CA ALA A 338 16.55 -17.10 -2.93
C ALA A 338 16.04 -17.19 -1.48
N LYS A 339 16.31 -18.31 -0.81
CA LYS A 339 15.94 -18.54 0.60
C LYS A 339 16.82 -17.70 1.54
N GLY A 340 16.20 -17.03 2.53
CA GLY A 340 16.90 -16.32 3.60
C GLY A 340 17.68 -15.06 3.20
N GLY A 341 17.57 -14.62 1.94
CA GLY A 341 18.23 -13.41 1.41
C GLY A 341 17.53 -12.09 1.78
N ASN A 342 18.03 -10.97 1.27
CA ASN A 342 17.48 -9.62 1.45
C ASN A 342 17.12 -8.96 0.10
N ALA A 343 16.61 -9.78 -0.83
CA ALA A 343 16.25 -9.35 -2.17
C ALA A 343 15.20 -8.23 -2.15
N VAL A 344 15.24 -7.35 -3.15
CA VAL A 344 14.28 -6.26 -3.35
C VAL A 344 13.69 -6.36 -4.75
N VAL A 345 12.37 -6.25 -4.87
CA VAL A 345 11.67 -6.10 -6.15
C VAL A 345 10.78 -4.86 -6.06
N SER A 346 10.92 -3.94 -7.00
CA SER A 346 10.15 -2.69 -6.99
C SER A 346 9.58 -2.33 -8.37
N GLY A 347 8.33 -1.85 -8.43
CA GLY A 347 7.76 -1.19 -9.61
C GLY A 347 7.45 -2.08 -10.81
N LEU A 348 7.33 -3.40 -10.59
CA LEU A 348 7.28 -4.43 -11.64
C LEU A 348 5.89 -5.07 -11.74
N GLY A 349 5.39 -5.20 -12.97
CA GLY A 349 4.22 -6.02 -13.27
C GLY A 349 4.61 -7.46 -13.57
N LEU A 350 3.89 -8.41 -13.00
CA LEU A 350 4.06 -9.84 -13.26
C LEU A 350 2.82 -10.40 -13.94
N TRP A 351 3.02 -11.17 -15.02
CA TRP A 351 1.91 -11.80 -15.75
C TRP A 351 2.22 -13.26 -16.11
N THR A 352 1.38 -14.17 -15.66
CA THR A 352 1.60 -15.61 -15.79
C THR A 352 0.92 -16.24 -17.01
N GLY A 353 0.30 -15.43 -17.87
CA GLY A 353 -0.55 -15.92 -18.96
C GLY A 353 -1.93 -16.37 -18.46
N GLY A 354 -2.83 -16.69 -19.38
CA GLY A 354 -4.20 -17.13 -19.12
C GLY A 354 -4.33 -18.63 -18.81
N VAL A 355 -3.39 -19.46 -19.29
CA VAL A 355 -3.55 -20.92 -19.35
C VAL A 355 -2.32 -21.72 -18.94
N ASN A 356 -1.48 -21.17 -18.05
CA ASN A 356 -0.31 -21.86 -17.50
C ASN A 356 -0.63 -22.44 -16.11
N PRO A 357 -1.13 -23.69 -16.01
CA PRO A 357 -1.80 -24.17 -14.80
C PRO A 357 -0.91 -24.29 -13.57
N ARG A 358 0.41 -24.44 -13.78
CA ARG A 358 1.37 -24.57 -12.69
C ARG A 358 1.95 -23.22 -12.24
N ALA A 359 1.56 -22.11 -12.86
CA ALA A 359 2.18 -20.82 -12.59
C ALA A 359 1.81 -20.26 -11.21
N THR A 360 2.79 -19.67 -10.53
CA THR A 360 2.63 -18.68 -9.47
C THR A 360 3.49 -17.48 -9.86
N ALA A 361 2.96 -16.25 -9.75
CA ALA A 361 3.64 -15.09 -10.31
C ALA A 361 4.90 -14.75 -9.50
N LEU A 362 4.78 -14.76 -8.16
CA LEU A 362 5.89 -14.51 -7.25
C LEU A 362 5.99 -15.62 -6.19
N LEU A 363 7.10 -16.36 -6.20
CA LEU A 363 7.45 -17.28 -5.14
C LEU A 363 8.55 -16.68 -4.26
N TRP A 364 8.18 -16.27 -3.05
CA TRP A 364 9.06 -15.53 -2.14
C TRP A 364 9.53 -16.40 -0.98
N LYS A 365 10.84 -16.49 -0.83
CA LYS A 365 11.55 -17.23 0.23
C LYS A 365 12.60 -16.38 0.93
N ALA A 366 12.72 -15.11 0.54
CA ALA A 366 13.71 -14.21 1.11
C ALA A 366 13.37 -13.88 2.57
N GLY A 367 14.38 -13.54 3.36
CA GLY A 367 14.25 -13.32 4.80
C GLY A 367 13.68 -11.95 5.15
N GLU A 368 13.68 -11.65 6.44
CA GLU A 368 13.09 -10.44 7.06
C GLU A 368 13.58 -9.12 6.46
N ALA A 369 14.83 -9.04 6.00
CA ALA A 369 15.39 -7.79 5.45
C ALA A 369 15.05 -7.57 3.95
N SER A 370 14.21 -8.42 3.37
CA SER A 370 13.79 -8.37 1.97
C SER A 370 12.58 -7.47 1.75
N MET A 371 12.34 -7.03 0.51
CA MET A 371 11.23 -6.11 0.21
C MET A 371 10.61 -6.36 -1.17
N VAL A 372 9.28 -6.26 -1.24
CA VAL A 372 8.50 -6.20 -2.48
C VAL A 372 7.64 -4.93 -2.39
N ASN A 373 7.84 -3.96 -3.28
CA ASN A 373 7.11 -2.69 -3.24
C ASN A 373 6.59 -2.30 -4.64
N ASP A 374 5.40 -1.73 -4.79
CA ASP A 374 4.88 -1.25 -6.08
C ASP A 374 4.86 -2.38 -7.14
N VAL A 375 4.47 -3.58 -6.71
CA VAL A 375 4.40 -4.77 -7.57
C VAL A 375 2.96 -5.11 -7.84
N LYS A 376 2.64 -5.31 -9.12
CA LYS A 376 1.32 -5.70 -9.55
C LYS A 376 1.31 -7.09 -10.16
N ILE A 377 0.37 -7.93 -9.76
CA ILE A 377 0.06 -9.16 -10.46
C ILE A 377 -1.07 -8.89 -11.46
N GLN A 378 -0.84 -9.11 -12.74
CA GLN A 378 -1.84 -8.92 -13.79
C GLN A 378 -2.79 -10.13 -13.85
N GLY A 379 -4.01 -9.97 -14.37
CA GLY A 379 -4.91 -11.09 -14.69
C GLY A 379 -6.41 -10.84 -14.62
N GLY A 380 -6.83 -9.76 -13.95
CA GLY A 380 -8.22 -9.37 -13.78
C GLY A 380 -8.46 -7.89 -14.12
N GLY A 381 -9.44 -7.28 -13.45
CA GLY A 381 -9.77 -5.86 -13.58
C GLY A 381 -8.54 -4.94 -13.52
N GLY A 382 -8.48 -3.92 -14.37
CA GLY A 382 -7.35 -2.99 -14.42
C GLY A 382 -6.06 -3.53 -15.07
N THR A 383 -6.07 -4.73 -15.67
CA THR A 383 -4.95 -5.24 -16.48
C THR A 383 -4.83 -4.48 -17.81
N LEU A 384 -3.65 -3.90 -18.09
CA LEU A 384 -3.39 -3.27 -19.40
C LEU A 384 -2.93 -4.33 -20.42
N LEU A 385 -3.81 -4.66 -21.35
CA LEU A 385 -3.51 -5.52 -22.49
C LEU A 385 -2.93 -4.69 -23.65
N THR A 386 -1.72 -4.98 -24.08
CA THR A 386 -1.07 -4.47 -25.30
C THR A 386 -1.18 -5.46 -26.45
N LYS A 387 -0.87 -5.04 -27.70
CA LYS A 387 -0.80 -5.94 -28.86
C LYS A 387 0.20 -7.07 -28.60
N GLY A 388 -0.25 -8.33 -28.61
CA GLY A 388 0.59 -9.49 -28.23
C GLY A 388 0.41 -9.96 -26.78
N SER A 389 -0.38 -9.23 -25.97
CA SER A 389 -0.76 -9.70 -24.63
C SER A 389 -1.53 -11.03 -24.69
N PRO A 390 -1.22 -11.99 -23.80
CA PRO A 390 -1.95 -13.24 -23.67
C PRO A 390 -3.46 -13.03 -23.48
N ILE A 391 -4.20 -14.12 -23.74
CA ILE A 391 -5.63 -14.35 -23.46
C ILE A 391 -6.22 -13.32 -22.48
N GLY A 392 -7.12 -12.46 -22.97
CA GLY A 392 -7.82 -11.50 -22.11
C GLY A 392 -8.80 -12.20 -21.16
N PHE A 393 -9.21 -11.51 -20.09
CA PHE A 393 -10.14 -12.01 -19.06
C PHE A 393 -11.42 -12.69 -19.62
N GLY A 394 -11.88 -12.28 -20.80
CA GLY A 394 -13.06 -12.85 -21.48
C GLY A 394 -12.77 -13.92 -22.54
N ASP A 395 -11.52 -14.36 -22.70
CA ASP A 395 -11.19 -15.45 -23.62
C ASP A 395 -11.62 -16.80 -23.01
N PRO A 396 -12.42 -17.62 -23.71
CA PRO A 396 -12.95 -18.89 -23.20
C PRO A 396 -11.91 -19.92 -22.76
N ARG A 397 -10.64 -19.75 -23.17
CA ARG A 397 -9.54 -20.64 -22.77
C ARG A 397 -9.03 -20.32 -21.37
N ALA A 398 -9.17 -19.08 -20.92
CA ALA A 398 -8.77 -18.66 -19.59
C ALA A 398 -9.45 -19.54 -18.54
N ARG A 399 -8.68 -20.02 -17.56
CA ARG A 399 -9.20 -20.88 -16.50
C ARG A 399 -9.17 -20.13 -15.20
N PHE A 400 -10.35 -19.74 -14.72
CA PHE A 400 -10.51 -19.25 -13.35
C PHE A 400 -10.10 -20.37 -12.40
N ASP A 401 -9.40 -20.03 -11.33
CA ASP A 401 -8.76 -21.02 -10.44
C ASP A 401 -7.85 -22.02 -11.19
N GLY A 402 -7.33 -21.59 -12.35
CA GLY A 402 -6.48 -22.42 -13.19
C GLY A 402 -5.04 -22.46 -12.71
N GLN A 403 -4.62 -21.51 -11.86
CA GLN A 403 -3.24 -21.28 -11.46
C GLN A 403 -3.07 -21.29 -9.94
N HIS A 404 -1.82 -21.43 -9.49
CA HIS A 404 -1.47 -21.32 -8.06
C HIS A 404 -1.57 -19.86 -7.58
N PRO A 405 -1.41 -19.59 -6.26
CA PRO A 405 -1.54 -18.24 -5.74
C PRO A 405 -0.68 -17.22 -6.50
N SER A 406 -1.22 -16.02 -6.69
CA SER A 406 -0.54 -14.90 -7.35
C SER A 406 0.81 -14.61 -6.68
N ILE A 407 0.79 -14.43 -5.36
CA ILE A 407 1.97 -14.31 -4.52
C ILE A 407 1.97 -15.44 -3.50
N TRP A 408 3.06 -16.19 -3.44
CA TRP A 408 3.26 -17.23 -2.44
C TRP A 408 4.56 -17.00 -1.67
N VAL A 409 4.44 -16.63 -0.41
CA VAL A 409 5.54 -16.54 0.55
C VAL A 409 5.65 -17.86 1.31
N THR A 410 6.79 -18.53 1.24
CA THR A 410 6.94 -19.83 1.90
C THR A 410 8.39 -20.21 2.24
N ASP A 411 8.58 -21.37 2.86
CA ASP A 411 9.89 -21.97 3.13
C ASP A 411 10.82 -21.02 3.93
N GLY A 412 10.24 -20.40 4.97
CA GLY A 412 10.91 -19.40 5.79
C GLY A 412 10.96 -17.98 5.19
N GLY A 413 10.15 -17.70 4.17
CA GLY A 413 10.02 -16.36 3.59
C GLY A 413 9.42 -15.33 4.55
N GLY A 414 9.79 -14.06 4.40
CA GLY A 414 9.32 -12.91 5.18
C GLY A 414 9.69 -11.59 4.50
N GLY A 415 9.77 -10.52 5.28
CA GLY A 415 10.12 -9.18 4.82
C GLY A 415 8.92 -8.25 4.59
N THR A 416 9.17 -7.13 3.93
CA THR A 416 8.18 -6.06 3.76
C THR A 416 7.52 -6.13 2.39
N PHE A 417 6.19 -6.09 2.35
CA PHE A 417 5.36 -6.02 1.17
C PHE A 417 4.53 -4.74 1.24
N ALA A 418 4.72 -3.82 0.30
CA ALA A 418 4.05 -2.52 0.32
C ALA A 418 3.46 -2.16 -1.04
N ALA A 419 2.30 -1.50 -1.05
CA ALA A 419 1.62 -1.07 -2.27
C ALA A 419 1.50 -2.20 -3.31
N ILE A 420 1.00 -3.36 -2.86
CA ILE A 420 0.83 -4.53 -3.70
C ILE A 420 -0.59 -4.54 -4.23
N TRP A 421 -0.77 -4.75 -5.53
CA TRP A 421 -2.09 -5.03 -6.10
C TRP A 421 -2.09 -6.32 -6.89
N SER A 422 -2.98 -7.23 -6.54
CA SER A 422 -3.19 -8.50 -7.23
C SER A 422 -4.65 -8.64 -7.63
N PRO A 423 -5.09 -8.08 -8.77
CA PRO A 423 -6.39 -8.40 -9.36
C PRO A 423 -6.21 -9.59 -10.31
N ASN A 424 -6.36 -10.84 -9.85
CA ASN A 424 -6.08 -12.02 -10.70
C ASN A 424 -7.00 -13.22 -10.43
N THR A 425 -8.15 -13.23 -11.09
CA THR A 425 -9.15 -14.31 -11.05
C THR A 425 -8.66 -15.68 -11.53
N LEU A 426 -7.54 -15.74 -12.25
CA LEU A 426 -6.97 -17.00 -12.71
C LEU A 426 -6.24 -17.75 -11.60
N ALA A 427 -5.77 -17.05 -10.58
CA ALA A 427 -5.06 -17.63 -9.46
C ALA A 427 -6.01 -18.07 -8.36
N SER A 428 -5.66 -19.18 -7.71
CA SER A 428 -6.45 -19.73 -6.59
C SER A 428 -6.51 -18.77 -5.40
N ALA A 429 -5.46 -17.98 -5.19
CA ALA A 429 -5.41 -16.97 -4.13
C ALA A 429 -4.55 -15.76 -4.47
N GLY A 430 -4.76 -14.64 -3.77
CA GLY A 430 -3.98 -13.43 -3.97
C GLY A 430 -2.64 -13.43 -3.26
N PHE A 431 -2.69 -13.57 -1.94
CA PHE A 431 -1.51 -13.53 -1.09
C PHE A 431 -1.52 -14.70 -0.12
N HIS A 432 -0.70 -15.71 -0.40
CA HIS A 432 -0.58 -16.92 0.42
C HIS A 432 0.75 -16.90 1.17
N VAL A 433 0.70 -16.90 2.50
CA VAL A 433 1.86 -17.10 3.37
C VAL A 433 1.76 -18.47 4.01
N SER A 434 2.80 -19.29 3.87
CA SER A 434 2.83 -20.58 4.56
C SER A 434 4.19 -21.03 5.04
N ASN A 435 4.20 -21.80 6.13
CA ASN A 435 5.40 -22.45 6.68
C ASN A 435 6.56 -21.47 6.93
N THR A 436 6.28 -20.43 7.72
CA THR A 436 7.28 -19.43 8.08
C THR A 436 7.06 -18.87 9.48
N LYS A 437 8.16 -18.58 10.16
CA LYS A 437 8.20 -17.79 11.40
C LYS A 437 8.99 -16.48 11.22
N THR A 438 9.53 -16.29 10.02
CA THR A 438 10.28 -15.09 9.67
C THR A 438 9.31 -13.91 9.67
N PRO A 439 9.63 -12.80 10.35
CA PRO A 439 8.75 -11.64 10.39
C PRO A 439 8.38 -11.15 8.99
N GLY A 440 7.10 -10.80 8.83
CA GLY A 440 6.55 -10.28 7.59
C GLY A 440 5.63 -9.11 7.85
N HIS A 441 5.76 -8.08 7.03
CA HIS A 441 5.00 -6.84 7.15
C HIS A 441 4.30 -6.56 5.83
N VAL A 442 2.98 -6.41 5.86
CA VAL A 442 2.17 -6.11 4.67
C VAL A 442 1.46 -4.78 4.88
N TYR A 443 1.73 -3.82 4.01
CA TYR A 443 1.18 -2.47 4.05
C TYR A 443 0.44 -2.17 2.75
N GLU A 444 -0.84 -1.79 2.85
CA GLU A 444 -1.67 -1.40 1.70
C GLU A 444 -1.66 -2.46 0.58
N LEU A 445 -2.04 -3.69 0.96
CA LEU A 445 -2.26 -4.79 0.02
C LEU A 445 -3.69 -4.69 -0.52
N SER A 446 -3.83 -4.72 -1.83
CA SER A 446 -5.10 -5.00 -2.49
C SER A 446 -5.02 -6.38 -3.15
N ALA A 447 -5.71 -7.36 -2.58
CA ALA A 447 -5.87 -8.70 -3.12
C ALA A 447 -7.32 -8.88 -3.54
N GLU A 448 -7.58 -8.95 -4.85
CA GLU A 448 -8.94 -8.88 -5.36
C GLU A 448 -9.21 -9.95 -6.41
N HIS A 449 -10.47 -10.41 -6.40
CA HIS A 449 -11.09 -11.25 -7.41
C HIS A 449 -10.50 -12.65 -7.54
N HIS A 450 -9.75 -13.15 -6.55
CA HIS A 450 -9.22 -14.50 -6.62
C HIS A 450 -10.30 -15.53 -6.32
N TYR A 451 -10.24 -16.66 -7.03
CA TYR A 451 -11.39 -17.55 -7.08
C TYR A 451 -11.68 -18.30 -5.77
N ARG A 452 -10.64 -18.61 -4.97
CA ARG A 452 -10.82 -19.32 -3.69
C ARG A 452 -10.65 -18.42 -2.48
N ALA A 453 -9.58 -17.65 -2.40
CA ALA A 453 -9.27 -16.83 -1.23
C ALA A 453 -8.39 -15.62 -1.58
N GLU A 454 -8.62 -14.48 -0.94
CA GLU A 454 -7.77 -13.32 -1.18
C GLU A 454 -6.45 -13.40 -0.41
N ILE A 455 -6.52 -13.78 0.87
CA ILE A 455 -5.36 -13.92 1.76
C ILE A 455 -5.45 -15.27 2.48
N VAL A 456 -4.34 -16.02 2.50
CA VAL A 456 -4.23 -17.32 3.19
C VAL A 456 -3.01 -17.32 4.09
N LEU A 457 -3.20 -17.68 5.36
CA LEU A 457 -2.14 -17.85 6.35
C LEU A 457 -2.14 -19.29 6.87
N ASP A 458 -1.10 -20.07 6.56
CA ASP A 458 -1.00 -21.49 6.94
C ASP A 458 0.33 -21.80 7.64
N ASN A 459 0.30 -22.14 8.93
CA ASN A 459 1.51 -22.31 9.77
C ASN A 459 2.44 -21.08 9.75
N VAL A 460 1.88 -19.93 10.14
CA VAL A 460 2.54 -18.61 10.09
C VAL A 460 2.65 -18.00 11.49
N GLU A 461 3.80 -17.39 11.80
CA GLU A 461 4.05 -16.61 13.02
C GLU A 461 4.74 -15.28 12.68
N ASN A 462 4.47 -14.22 13.47
CA ASN A 462 5.12 -12.90 13.36
C ASN A 462 4.78 -12.10 12.08
N TRP A 463 3.56 -12.24 11.57
CA TRP A 463 3.08 -11.48 10.42
C TRP A 463 2.06 -10.42 10.81
N GLU A 464 2.18 -9.24 10.21
CA GLU A 464 1.19 -8.17 10.34
C GLU A 464 0.69 -7.70 8.98
N PHE A 465 -0.60 -7.40 8.93
CA PHE A 465 -1.28 -6.82 7.77
C PHE A 465 -1.93 -5.52 8.25
N LEU A 466 -1.43 -4.39 7.75
CA LEU A 466 -2.01 -3.08 8.01
C LEU A 466 -2.62 -2.59 6.69
N ALA A 467 -3.90 -2.25 6.74
CA ALA A 467 -4.69 -1.93 5.55
C ALA A 467 -4.69 -3.01 4.44
N PRO A 468 -5.02 -4.29 4.74
CA PRO A 468 -5.38 -5.23 3.67
C PRO A 468 -6.78 -4.89 3.12
N GLN A 469 -6.87 -4.72 1.81
CA GLN A 469 -8.11 -4.58 1.05
C GLN A 469 -8.38 -5.89 0.30
N THR A 470 -9.64 -6.31 0.32
CA THR A 470 -10.11 -7.50 -0.39
C THR A 470 -11.43 -7.24 -1.09
N GLU A 471 -11.62 -7.76 -2.29
CA GLU A 471 -12.89 -7.71 -3.01
C GLU A 471 -13.23 -9.05 -3.66
N GLN A 472 -14.51 -9.42 -3.60
CA GLN A 472 -15.08 -10.55 -4.32
C GLN A 472 -16.18 -10.04 -5.26
N GLU A 473 -16.07 -10.35 -6.55
CA GLU A 473 -17.13 -10.05 -7.53
C GLU A 473 -18.04 -11.27 -7.75
N VAL A 474 -19.32 -11.01 -8.07
CA VAL A 474 -20.33 -12.06 -8.34
C VAL A 474 -19.91 -13.03 -9.43
N ARG A 475 -19.13 -12.57 -10.42
CA ARG A 475 -18.62 -13.41 -11.52
C ARG A 475 -17.51 -14.37 -11.08
N ASP A 476 -16.81 -14.04 -10.02
CA ASP A 476 -15.51 -14.62 -9.69
C ASP A 476 -15.56 -15.49 -8.42
N GLY A 477 -16.73 -15.60 -7.76
CA GLY A 477 -16.77 -16.26 -6.45
C GLY A 477 -18.13 -16.65 -5.88
N VAL A 478 -19.16 -16.96 -6.67
CA VAL A 478 -20.45 -17.46 -6.10
C VAL A 478 -20.29 -18.67 -5.16
N ASP A 479 -19.17 -19.41 -5.26
CA ASP A 479 -18.83 -20.57 -4.44
C ASP A 479 -17.59 -20.37 -3.54
N ALA A 480 -17.02 -19.16 -3.43
CA ALA A 480 -15.83 -18.96 -2.59
C ALA A 480 -16.21 -19.04 -1.09
N ILE A 481 -15.61 -20.00 -0.39
CA ILE A 481 -15.83 -20.24 1.04
C ILE A 481 -14.67 -19.59 1.80
N SER A 482 -14.96 -18.62 2.66
CA SER A 482 -14.01 -18.19 3.69
C SER A 482 -13.86 -19.32 4.71
N THR A 483 -12.70 -19.99 4.76
CA THR A 483 -12.35 -20.97 5.79
C THR A 483 -11.17 -20.52 6.61
#